data_AF-A0A2L2Z402-F1
#
_entry.id   AF-A0A2L2Z402-F1
#
_cell.length_a   1.000
_cell.length_b   1.000
_cell.length_c   1.000
_cell.angle_alpha   90.00
_cell.angle_beta   90.00
_cell.angle_gamma   90.00
#
_symmetry.space_group_name_H-M   'P 1'
#
loop_
_entity.id
_entity.type
_entity.pdbx_description
1 polymer ?
#
loop_
_entity_poly.entity_id
_entity_poly.type
_entity_poly.pdbx_seq_one_letter_code
_entity_poly.pdbx_strand_id
1 'polypeptide(L)'
;INQLVARESEEDTKDYAKVKDMLLKRYRLTADRFRQLFRQHNKGADKTYKDFAFELKSYFEGWLTELNISKFDQLQDLINADQI
;
A
#
# COMPACT_ATOMS: atom_id res chain seq x y z
N ILE A 1 18.24 3.61 -7.31
CA ILE A 1 18.06 5.00 -7.76
C ILE A 1 18.66 5.22 -9.16
N ASN A 2 19.89 4.76 -9.42
CA ASN A 2 20.60 5.00 -10.71
C ASN A 2 19.96 4.40 -11.98
N GLN A 3 19.06 3.41 -11.88
CA GLN A 3 18.37 2.83 -13.05
C GLN A 3 17.11 3.60 -13.48
N LEU A 4 16.64 4.58 -12.69
CA LEU A 4 15.42 5.33 -12.97
C LEU A 4 15.67 6.54 -13.88
N VAL A 5 16.90 7.07 -13.84
CA VAL A 5 17.36 8.23 -14.65
C VAL A 5 17.73 7.84 -16.09
N ALA A 6 18.04 6.56 -16.34
CA ALA A 6 18.57 6.11 -17.63
C ALA A 6 17.50 5.85 -18.72
N ARG A 7 16.20 6.03 -18.41
CA ARG A 7 15.08 5.68 -19.33
C ARG A 7 14.24 6.86 -19.81
N GLU A 8 14.37 8.05 -19.23
CA GLU A 8 13.77 9.29 -19.76
C GLU A 8 14.87 10.30 -20.05
N SER A 9 14.63 11.19 -21.03
CA SER A 9 15.58 12.21 -21.46
C SER A 9 15.96 13.14 -20.29
N GLU A 10 17.21 13.61 -20.29
CA GLU A 10 17.79 14.49 -19.24
C GLU A 10 16.97 15.77 -18.95
N GLU A 11 16.04 16.13 -19.83
CA GLU A 11 15.12 17.27 -19.66
C GLU A 11 14.02 17.02 -18.62
N ASP A 12 13.51 15.78 -18.49
CA ASP A 12 12.42 15.45 -17.55
C ASP A 12 12.91 15.33 -16.10
N THR A 13 14.21 15.11 -15.90
CA THR A 13 14.83 15.02 -14.57
C THR A 13 14.96 16.36 -13.82
N LYS A 14 14.74 17.50 -14.49
CA LYS A 14 14.79 18.83 -13.86
C LYS A 14 13.45 19.25 -13.25
N ASP A 15 12.36 18.59 -13.62
CA ASP A 15 11.05 18.80 -12.99
C ASP A 15 10.93 17.92 -11.75
N TYR A 16 11.27 18.51 -10.60
CA TYR A 16 11.14 17.87 -9.30
C TYR A 16 9.71 17.37 -9.03
N ALA A 17 8.66 18.08 -9.51
CA ALA A 17 7.28 17.65 -9.32
C ALA A 17 7.00 16.37 -10.11
N LYS A 18 7.46 16.28 -11.35
CA LYS A 18 7.31 15.09 -12.20
C LYS A 18 8.04 13.88 -11.60
N VAL A 19 9.30 14.06 -11.17
CA VAL A 19 10.09 12.99 -10.53
C VAL A 19 9.44 12.55 -9.21
N LYS A 20 8.97 13.50 -8.39
CA LYS A 20 8.27 13.22 -7.14
C LYS A 20 6.98 12.43 -7.37
N ASP A 21 6.14 12.82 -8.32
CA ASP A 21 4.90 12.12 -8.65
C ASP A 21 5.16 10.72 -9.19
N MET A 22 6.17 10.54 -10.03
CA MET A 22 6.56 9.23 -10.54
C MET A 22 7.04 8.30 -9.41
N LEU A 23 7.88 8.81 -8.50
CA LEU A 23 8.31 8.05 -7.33
C LEU A 23 7.14 7.72 -6.41
N LEU A 24 6.27 8.68 -6.13
CA LEU A 24 5.07 8.45 -5.33
C LEU A 24 4.17 7.38 -5.96
N LYS A 25 3.89 7.44 -7.27
CA LYS A 25 3.11 6.42 -7.97
C LYS A 25 3.75 5.03 -7.90
N ARG A 26 5.08 4.95 -8.02
CA ARG A 26 5.81 3.67 -8.06
C ARG A 26 5.97 3.02 -6.68
N TYR A 27 6.05 3.81 -5.61
CA TYR A 27 6.26 3.34 -4.25
C TYR A 27 5.02 3.41 -3.36
N ARG A 28 3.91 4.00 -3.86
CA ARG A 28 2.63 3.98 -3.15
C ARG A 28 2.13 2.54 -3.02
N LEU A 29 1.82 2.17 -1.78
CA LEU A 29 1.11 0.93 -1.50
C LEU A 29 -0.31 1.05 -2.05
N THR A 30 -0.63 0.21 -3.03
CA THR A 30 -1.98 0.10 -3.57
C THR A 30 -2.90 -0.66 -2.60
N ALA A 31 -4.20 -0.55 -2.78
CA ALA A 31 -5.20 -1.36 -2.08
C ALA A 31 -4.84 -2.87 -2.11
N ASP A 32 -4.46 -3.40 -3.28
CA ASP A 32 -4.06 -4.80 -3.43
C ASP A 32 -2.81 -5.15 -2.61
N ARG A 33 -1.86 -4.22 -2.50
CA ARG A 33 -0.65 -4.47 -1.72
C ARG A 33 -0.97 -4.53 -0.23
N PHE A 34 -1.80 -3.62 0.27
CA PHE A 34 -2.28 -3.66 1.65
C PHE A 34 -3.08 -4.93 1.95
N ARG A 35 -3.98 -5.33 1.05
CA ARG A 35 -4.73 -6.60 1.12
C ARG A 35 -3.79 -7.81 1.25
N GLN A 36 -2.76 -7.90 0.41
CA GLN A 36 -1.77 -8.97 0.48
C GLN A 36 -1.03 -8.96 1.82
N LEU A 37 -0.57 -7.78 2.25
CA LEU A 37 0.13 -7.62 3.53
C LEU A 37 -0.75 -8.05 4.71
N PHE A 38 -2.05 -7.72 4.69
CA PHE A 38 -3.03 -8.14 5.69
C PHE A 38 -3.28 -9.66 5.68
N ARG A 39 -3.62 -10.23 4.51
CA ARG A 39 -3.99 -11.65 4.37
C ARG A 39 -2.85 -12.62 4.66
N GLN A 40 -1.62 -12.23 4.29
CA GLN A 40 -0.43 -13.07 4.44
C GLN A 40 0.37 -12.71 5.69
N HIS A 41 -0.11 -11.76 6.51
CA HIS A 41 0.60 -11.35 7.70
C HIS A 41 0.68 -12.50 8.70
N ASN A 42 1.89 -12.76 9.18
CA ASN A 42 2.13 -13.71 10.24
C ASN A 42 3.07 -13.09 11.28
N LYS A 43 2.89 -13.46 12.54
CA LYS A 43 3.75 -12.98 13.61
C LYS A 43 5.15 -13.57 13.45
N GLY A 44 6.13 -12.72 13.18
CA GLY A 44 7.55 -13.10 13.22
C GLY A 44 7.97 -13.58 14.62
N ALA A 45 9.04 -14.38 14.69
CA ALA A 45 9.61 -14.84 15.96
C ALA A 45 10.14 -13.67 16.80
N ASP A 46 10.61 -12.61 16.13
CA ASP A 46 11.18 -11.38 16.66
C ASP A 46 10.14 -10.34 17.13
N LYS A 47 8.87 -10.47 16.70
CA LYS A 47 7.82 -9.48 17.01
C LYS A 47 6.99 -9.87 18.23
N THR A 48 6.62 -8.87 19.02
CA THR A 48 5.59 -9.04 20.04
C THR A 48 4.21 -9.18 19.40
N TYR A 49 3.24 -9.74 20.12
CA TYR A 49 1.84 -9.76 19.65
C TYR A 49 1.25 -8.36 19.51
N LYS A 50 1.76 -7.38 20.28
CA LYS A 50 1.32 -5.98 20.19
C LYS A 50 1.75 -5.36 18.87
N ASP A 51 3.00 -5.61 18.45
CA ASP A 51 3.51 -5.12 17.16
C ASP A 51 2.75 -5.76 16.00
N PHE A 52 2.51 -7.06 16.07
CA PHE A 52 1.72 -7.78 15.07
C PHE A 52 0.29 -7.24 14.95
N ALA A 53 -0.40 -7.02 16.08
CA ALA A 53 -1.75 -6.46 16.06
C ALA A 53 -1.77 -5.03 15.48
N PHE A 54 -0.75 -4.23 15.80
CA PHE A 54 -0.62 -2.87 15.25
C PHE A 54 -0.38 -2.87 13.73
N GLU A 55 0.52 -3.74 13.24
CA GLU A 55 0.80 -3.89 11.81
C GLU A 55 -0.43 -4.40 11.06
N LEU A 56 -1.10 -5.43 11.59
CA LEU A 56 -2.31 -5.98 10.99
C LEU A 56 -3.41 -4.92 10.87
N LYS A 57 -3.62 -4.13 11.93
CA LYS A 57 -4.57 -3.01 11.91
C LYS A 57 -4.16 -1.95 10.88
N SER A 58 -2.88 -1.60 10.83
CA SER A 58 -2.35 -0.58 9.90
C SER A 58 -2.52 -1.01 8.43
N TYR A 59 -2.32 -2.30 8.12
CA TYR A 59 -2.55 -2.82 6.78
C TYR A 59 -4.03 -2.80 6.40
N PHE A 60 -4.90 -3.17 7.34
CA PHE A 60 -6.34 -3.12 7.12
C PHE A 60 -6.84 -1.68 6.89
N GLU A 61 -6.46 -0.73 7.74
CA GLU A 61 -6.83 0.68 7.61
C GLU A 61 -6.28 1.30 6.31
N GLY A 62 -5.05 0.95 5.93
CA GLY A 62 -4.46 1.35 4.64
C GLY A 62 -5.24 0.80 3.45
N TRP A 63 -5.70 -0.45 3.52
CA TRP A 63 -6.54 -1.04 2.48
C TRP A 63 -7.88 -0.30 2.31
N LEU A 64 -8.57 -0.03 3.42
CA LEU A 64 -9.83 0.72 3.40
C LEU A 64 -9.65 2.14 2.87
N THR A 65 -8.55 2.79 3.26
CA THR A 65 -8.21 4.16 2.82
C THR A 65 -7.98 4.22 1.32
N GLU A 66 -7.19 3.28 0.75
CA GLU A 66 -6.93 3.25 -0.69
C GLU A 66 -8.19 2.95 -1.51
N LEU A 67 -9.17 2.25 -0.93
CA LEU A 67 -10.47 1.98 -1.56
C LEU A 67 -11.55 3.05 -1.25
N ASN A 68 -11.23 4.07 -0.44
CA ASN A 68 -12.19 5.06 0.06
C ASN A 68 -13.41 4.45 0.76
N ILE A 69 -13.24 3.32 1.46
CA ILE A 69 -14.31 2.68 2.22
C ILE A 69 -14.47 3.40 3.55
N SER A 70 -15.67 3.91 3.80
CA SER A 70 -15.98 4.69 5.01
C SER A 70 -17.25 4.23 5.74
N LYS A 71 -18.05 3.36 5.10
CA LYS A 71 -19.31 2.85 5.66
C LYS A 71 -19.21 1.35 5.93
N PHE A 72 -19.99 0.90 6.92
CA PHE A 72 -20.03 -0.50 7.32
C PHE A 72 -20.48 -1.43 6.19
N ASP A 73 -21.54 -1.09 5.46
CA ASP A 73 -22.04 -1.91 4.36
C ASP A 73 -20.98 -2.13 3.26
N GLN A 74 -20.22 -1.07 2.91
CA GLN A 74 -19.11 -1.16 1.95
C GLN A 74 -17.99 -2.07 2.45
N LEU A 75 -17.74 -2.07 3.76
CA LEU A 75 -16.78 -2.99 4.36
C LEU A 75 -17.29 -4.44 4.30
N GLN A 76 -18.57 -4.68 4.55
CA GLN A 76 -19.16 -6.02 4.43
C GLN A 76 -19.02 -6.55 3.00
N ASP A 77 -19.35 -5.73 2.00
CA ASP A 77 -19.18 -6.08 0.58
C ASP A 77 -17.73 -6.41 0.23
N LEU A 78 -16.78 -5.61 0.73
CA LEU A 78 -15.35 -5.86 0.52
C LEU A 78 -14.93 -7.22 1.09
N ILE A 79 -15.29 -7.49 2.35
CA ILE A 79 -14.88 -8.73 3.01
C ILE A 79 -15.52 -9.95 2.33
N ASN A 80 -16.79 -9.84 1.91
CA ASN A 80 -17.46 -10.89 1.16
C ASN A 80 -16.77 -11.15 -0.20
N ALA A 81 -16.46 -10.09 -0.94
CA ALA A 81 -15.77 -10.19 -2.23
C ALA A 81 -14.34 -10.74 -2.11
N ASP A 82 -13.65 -10.53 -0.98
CA ASP A 82 -12.29 -11.05 -0.74
C ASP A 82 -12.27 -12.53 -0.33
N GLN A 83 -13.42 -13.13 0.00
CA GLN A 83 -13.52 -14.55 0.32
C GLN A 83 -13.97 -15.42 -0.86
N ILE A 84 -14.54 -14.82 -1.90
CA ILE A 84 -14.97 -15.50 -3.14
C ILE A 84 -13.79 -15.58 -4.10
#